data_AF-A0A929HZ44-F1
#
_entry.id   AF-A0A929HZ44-F1
#
_cell.length_a   1.000
_cell.length_b   1.000
_cell.length_c   1.000
_cell.angle_alpha   90.00
_cell.angle_beta   90.00
_cell.angle_gamma   90.00
#
_symmetry.space_group_name_H-M   'P 1'
#
loop_
_entity.id
_entity.type
_entity.pdbx_description
1 polymer ?
#
loop_
_entity_poly.entity_id
_entity_poly.type
_entity_poly.pdbx_seq_one_letter_code
_entity_poly.pdbx_strand_id
1 'polypeptide(L)'
;MKRKDPLKYFTLRINYWVEFFGLHNWDVNVHADDDTDEETLAETYSNVNNKRADIYLIMDWGDTEMTQSELDKTAFHEVLEVMLAEIRYIAGKRDIRFGEIDSAIHSIIRILTVKIFKGEKR
;
A
#
# COMPACT_ATOMS: atom_id res chain seq x y z
N MET A 1 11.16 -20.42 16.87
CA MET A 1 10.52 -20.36 15.54
C MET A 1 11.25 -19.29 14.75
N LYS A 2 11.94 -19.62 13.64
CA LYS A 2 12.67 -18.59 12.86
C LYS A 2 11.65 -17.54 12.39
N ARG A 3 11.84 -16.25 12.73
CA ARG A 3 11.01 -15.17 12.19
C ARG A 3 11.06 -15.28 10.66
N LYS A 4 9.90 -15.42 10.02
CA LYS A 4 9.81 -15.34 8.55
C LYS A 4 10.29 -13.93 8.17
N ASP A 5 11.08 -13.86 7.10
CA ASP A 5 11.51 -12.60 6.48
C ASP A 5 10.27 -11.73 6.16
N PRO A 6 10.05 -10.60 6.87
CA PRO A 6 8.84 -9.80 6.73
C PRO A 6 8.69 -9.19 5.35
N LEU A 7 9.79 -8.66 4.79
CA LEU A 7 9.82 -8.10 3.44
C LEU A 7 9.40 -9.16 2.42
N LYS A 8 9.96 -10.37 2.52
CA LYS A 8 9.57 -11.47 1.62
C LYS A 8 8.09 -11.82 1.71
N TYR A 9 7.51 -11.85 2.91
CA TYR A 9 6.07 -12.09 3.06
C TYR A 9 5.25 -10.93 2.49
N PHE A 10 5.63 -9.69 2.79
CA PHE A 10 5.00 -8.50 2.26
C PHE A 10 5.00 -8.48 0.72
N THR A 11 6.15 -8.72 0.08
CA THR A 11 6.27 -8.84 -1.38
C THR A 11 5.35 -9.93 -1.95
N LEU A 12 5.25 -11.08 -1.28
CA LEU A 12 4.32 -12.14 -1.69
C LEU A 12 2.85 -11.65 -1.65
N ARG A 13 2.48 -10.86 -0.64
CA ARG A 13 1.13 -10.30 -0.52
C ARG A 13 0.87 -9.19 -1.53
N ILE A 14 1.83 -8.30 -1.78
CA ILE A 14 1.76 -7.30 -2.87
C ILE A 14 1.47 -8.00 -4.20
N ASN A 15 2.27 -9.01 -4.56
CA ASN A 15 2.09 -9.74 -5.82
C ASN A 15 0.72 -10.42 -5.91
N TYR A 16 0.23 -11.01 -4.81
CA TYR A 16 -1.11 -11.58 -4.75
C TYR A 16 -2.20 -10.53 -5.04
N TRP A 17 -2.11 -9.35 -4.43
CA TRP A 17 -3.12 -8.30 -4.63
C TRP A 17 -3.02 -7.63 -6.00
N VAL A 18 -1.80 -7.42 -6.52
CA VAL A 18 -1.56 -6.96 -7.90
C VAL A 18 -2.24 -7.89 -8.91
N GLU A 19 -2.07 -9.20 -8.73
CA GLU A 19 -2.73 -10.22 -9.54
C GLU A 19 -4.26 -10.17 -9.36
N PHE A 20 -4.72 -10.12 -8.11
CA PHE A 20 -6.16 -10.09 -7.78
C PHE A 20 -6.89 -8.89 -8.41
N PHE A 21 -6.27 -7.71 -8.45
CA PHE A 21 -6.83 -6.50 -9.04
C PHE A 21 -6.52 -6.34 -10.53
N GLY A 22 -5.75 -7.25 -11.13
CA GLY A 22 -5.43 -7.22 -12.56
C GLY A 22 -4.50 -6.08 -12.98
N LEU A 23 -3.61 -5.63 -12.09
CA LEU A 23 -2.70 -4.50 -12.34
C LEU A 23 -1.46 -4.91 -13.18
N HIS A 24 -1.61 -5.84 -14.12
CA HIS A 24 -0.48 -6.42 -14.88
C HIS A 24 0.24 -5.43 -15.81
N ASN A 25 -0.37 -4.26 -16.05
CA ASN A 25 0.24 -3.18 -16.82
C ASN A 25 1.14 -2.27 -15.95
N TRP A 26 1.18 -2.48 -14.63
CA TRP A 26 2.07 -1.78 -13.72
C TRP A 26 3.33 -2.60 -13.42
N ASP A 27 4.48 -1.94 -13.51
CA ASP A 27 5.75 -2.41 -12.97
C ASP A 27 5.81 -2.06 -11.47
N VAL A 28 5.45 -3.02 -10.62
CA VAL A 28 5.37 -2.85 -9.15
C VAL A 28 6.63 -3.45 -8.50
N ASN A 29 7.40 -2.60 -7.83
CA ASN A 29 8.62 -2.97 -7.15
C ASN A 29 8.46 -2.77 -5.64
N VAL A 30 9.03 -3.69 -4.84
CA VAL A 30 8.92 -3.67 -3.38
C VAL A 30 10.31 -3.57 -2.77
N HIS A 31 10.48 -2.61 -1.88
CA HIS A 31 11.75 -2.28 -1.22
C HIS A 31 11.57 -2.33 0.30
N ALA A 32 12.66 -2.62 1.01
CA ALA A 32 12.73 -2.32 2.44
C ALA A 32 13.18 -0.87 2.62
N ASP A 33 12.60 -0.21 3.61
CA ASP A 33 13.01 1.10 4.05
C ASP A 33 13.41 1.04 5.53
N ASP A 34 14.61 1.54 5.81
CA ASP A 34 15.16 1.61 7.17
C ASP A 34 14.86 2.97 7.81
N ASP A 35 14.18 3.89 7.11
CA ASP A 35 13.75 5.17 7.68
C ASP A 35 12.72 4.94 8.79
N THR A 36 12.79 5.77 9.83
CA THR A 36 12.02 5.64 11.07
C THR A 36 10.94 6.72 11.18
N ASP A 37 10.43 7.22 10.06
CA ASP A 37 9.38 8.24 10.12
C ASP A 37 8.14 7.64 10.80
N GLU A 38 7.84 8.14 12.00
CA GLU A 38 7.12 7.40 13.06
C GLU A 38 5.63 7.15 12.74
N GLU A 39 5.12 7.69 11.64
CA GLU A 39 3.68 7.72 11.34
C GLU A 39 3.22 6.76 10.22
N THR A 40 4.12 6.07 9.52
CA THR A 40 3.75 5.19 8.40
C THR A 40 4.35 3.79 8.50
N LEU A 41 3.61 2.77 8.03
CA LEU A 41 4.05 1.37 8.03
C LEU A 41 4.64 0.94 6.69
N ALA A 42 4.22 1.62 5.63
CA ALA A 42 4.68 1.50 4.26
C ALA A 42 4.33 2.78 3.50
N GLU A 43 4.97 2.97 2.35
CA GLU A 43 4.71 4.08 1.46
C GLU A 43 4.71 3.63 -0.01
N THR A 44 3.87 4.26 -0.83
CA THR A 44 3.76 3.98 -2.26
C THR A 44 4.02 5.22 -3.10
N TYR A 45 5.00 5.13 -4.00
CA TYR A 45 5.28 6.13 -5.02
C TYR A 45 4.86 5.61 -6.39
N SER A 46 3.99 6.35 -7.09
CA SER A 46 3.47 5.94 -8.40
C SER A 46 3.81 6.95 -9.50
N ASN A 47 4.44 6.46 -10.57
CA ASN A 47 4.62 7.19 -11.82
C ASN A 47 3.60 6.68 -12.86
N VAL A 48 2.48 7.41 -12.96
CA VAL A 48 1.35 7.06 -13.84
C VAL A 48 1.72 7.06 -15.33
N ASN A 49 2.66 7.91 -15.75
CA ASN A 49 3.08 8.00 -17.16
C ASN A 49 3.83 6.74 -17.59
N ASN A 50 4.67 6.20 -16.71
CA ASN A 50 5.49 5.02 -16.98
C ASN A 50 4.85 3.72 -16.47
N LYS A 51 3.67 3.80 -15.83
CA LYS A 51 3.01 2.69 -15.13
C LYS A 51 3.97 1.95 -14.19
N ARG A 52 4.69 2.70 -13.37
CA ARG A 52 5.63 2.15 -12.39
C ARG A 52 5.20 2.56 -11.00
N ALA A 53 5.22 1.61 -10.06
CA ALA A 53 5.04 1.87 -8.65
C ALA A 53 6.20 1.28 -7.85
N ASP A 54 6.75 2.06 -6.93
CA ASP A 54 7.74 1.63 -5.96
C ASP A 54 7.08 1.68 -4.57
N ILE A 55 7.03 0.54 -3.89
CA ILE A 55 6.39 0.36 -2.59
C ILE A 55 7.49 0.06 -1.56
N TYR A 56 7.52 0.83 -0.49
CA TYR A 56 8.53 0.77 0.56
C TYR A 56 7.90 0.24 1.83
N LEU A 57 8.41 -0.87 2.36
CA LEU A 57 8.00 -1.39 3.66
C LEU A 57 8.94 -0.81 4.72
N ILE A 58 8.39 -0.07 5.69
CA ILE A 58 9.15 0.41 6.84
C ILE A 58 9.52 -0.80 7.70
N MET A 59 10.81 -0.97 8.01
CA MET A 59 11.32 -2.13 8.75
C MET A 59 11.20 -1.97 10.27
N ASP A 60 11.01 -0.75 10.75
CA ASP A 60 10.74 -0.42 12.16
C ASP A 60 9.33 0.16 12.34
N TRP A 61 8.43 -0.63 12.94
CA TRP A 61 7.04 -0.23 13.19
C TRP A 61 6.83 0.34 14.61
N GLY A 62 7.93 0.62 15.33
CA GLY A 62 7.89 1.09 16.71
C GLY A 62 7.14 0.11 17.62
N ASP A 63 6.08 0.59 18.25
CA ASP A 63 5.24 -0.20 19.16
C ASP A 63 4.29 -1.19 18.44
N THR A 64 4.13 -1.08 17.12
CA THR A 64 3.21 -1.92 16.36
C THR A 64 3.87 -3.25 15.99
N GLU A 65 3.26 -4.38 16.37
CA GLU A 65 3.79 -5.69 16.01
C GLU A 65 3.61 -5.99 14.52
N MET A 66 4.72 -6.28 13.84
CA MET A 66 4.75 -6.68 12.43
C MET A 66 4.27 -8.13 12.22
N THR A 67 2.98 -8.36 12.40
CA THR A 67 2.34 -9.67 12.19
C THR A 67 2.06 -9.94 10.71
N GLN A 68 1.84 -11.21 10.33
CA GLN A 68 1.42 -11.55 8.96
C GLN A 68 0.06 -10.96 8.56
N SER A 69 -0.85 -10.75 9.52
CA SER A 69 -2.14 -10.11 9.26
C SER A 69 -1.95 -8.62 8.96
N GLU A 70 -1.16 -7.92 9.78
CA GLU A 70 -0.88 -6.50 9.53
C GLU A 70 -0.08 -6.31 8.25
N LEU A 71 0.95 -7.12 7.98
CA LEU A 71 1.66 -7.08 6.70
C LEU A 71 0.74 -7.30 5.49
N ASP A 72 -0.26 -8.19 5.59
CA ASP A 72 -1.22 -8.39 4.50
C ASP A 72 -2.17 -7.20 4.32
N LYS A 73 -2.63 -6.59 5.43
CA LYS A 73 -3.45 -5.38 5.40
C LYS A 73 -2.70 -4.19 4.82
N THR A 74 -1.44 -3.99 5.23
CA THR A 74 -0.57 -2.95 4.69
C THR A 74 -0.31 -3.21 3.21
N ALA A 75 0.01 -4.45 2.81
CA ALA A 75 0.21 -4.78 1.39
C ALA A 75 -1.04 -4.51 0.54
N PHE A 76 -2.22 -4.84 1.07
CA PHE A 76 -3.49 -4.52 0.43
C PHE A 76 -3.71 -3.01 0.28
N HIS A 77 -3.38 -2.23 1.31
CA HIS A 77 -3.45 -0.76 1.29
C HIS A 77 -2.60 -0.19 0.15
N GLU A 78 -1.32 -0.56 0.11
CA GLU A 78 -0.37 -0.06 -0.89
C GLU A 78 -0.78 -0.43 -2.32
N VAL A 79 -1.33 -1.62 -2.55
CA VAL A 79 -1.83 -1.99 -3.89
C VAL A 79 -3.06 -1.17 -4.30
N LEU A 80 -3.92 -0.79 -3.35
CA LEU A 80 -5.03 0.12 -3.66
C LEU A 80 -4.53 1.54 -3.96
N GLU A 81 -3.45 1.99 -3.34
CA GLU A 81 -2.78 3.25 -3.69
C GLU A 81 -2.33 3.24 -5.15
N VAL A 82 -1.70 2.14 -5.60
CA VAL A 82 -1.34 1.94 -7.02
C VAL A 82 -2.57 1.95 -7.92
N MET A 83 -3.61 1.20 -7.56
CA MET A 83 -4.86 1.10 -8.33
C MET A 83 -5.52 2.48 -8.52
N LEU A 84 -5.46 3.34 -7.51
CA LEU A 84 -6.10 4.66 -7.51
C LEU A 84 -5.17 5.80 -8.00
N ALA A 85 -3.90 5.50 -8.30
CA ALA A 85 -2.91 6.48 -8.70
C ALA A 85 -3.32 7.28 -9.96
N GLU A 86 -3.98 6.64 -10.94
CA GLU A 86 -4.48 7.34 -12.14
C GLU A 86 -5.54 8.39 -11.81
N ILE A 87 -6.46 8.05 -10.91
CA ILE A 87 -7.51 8.97 -10.47
C ILE A 87 -6.88 10.15 -9.73
N ARG A 88 -5.93 9.88 -8.82
CA ARG A 88 -5.17 10.91 -8.11
C ARG A 88 -4.50 11.88 -9.09
N TYR A 89 -3.83 11.33 -10.11
CA TYR A 89 -3.11 12.11 -11.12
C TYR A 89 -4.04 12.96 -11.99
N ILE A 90 -5.15 12.40 -12.47
CA ILE A 90 -6.12 13.14 -13.31
C ILE A 90 -6.80 14.25 -12.51
N ALA A 91 -7.20 13.96 -11.27
CA ALA A 91 -7.85 14.93 -10.40
C ALA A 91 -6.89 16.07 -10.01
N GLY A 92 -5.63 15.76 -9.72
CA GLY A 92 -4.61 16.77 -9.39
C GLY A 92 -4.32 17.75 -10.52
N LYS A 93 -4.59 17.38 -11.78
CA LYS A 93 -4.48 18.28 -12.94
C LYS A 93 -5.65 19.27 -13.10
N ARG A 94 -6.70 19.16 -12.29
CA ARG A 94 -7.95 19.95 -12.43
C ARG A 94 -8.12 21.00 -11.33
N ASP A 95 -7.02 21.49 -10.76
CA ASP A 95 -7.00 22.49 -9.68
C ASP A 95 -7.79 22.11 -8.42
N ILE A 96 -8.11 20.83 -8.24
CA ILE A 96 -8.64 20.31 -6.99
C ILE A 96 -7.47 20.23 -5.99
N ARG A 97 -7.70 20.61 -4.73
CA ARG A 97 -6.65 20.57 -3.72
C ARG A 97 -6.23 19.12 -3.49
N PHE A 98 -4.92 18.86 -3.56
CA PHE A 98 -4.35 17.52 -3.39
C PHE A 98 -4.88 16.81 -2.14
N GLY A 99 -4.99 17.52 -1.02
CA GLY A 99 -5.51 16.94 0.23
C GLY A 99 -6.97 16.48 0.17
N GLU A 100 -7.83 17.08 -0.68
CA GLU A 100 -9.21 16.63 -0.84
C GLU A 100 -9.28 15.32 -1.63
N ILE A 101 -8.46 15.21 -2.69
CA ILE A 101 -8.34 14.00 -3.50
C ILE A 101 -7.78 12.87 -2.65
N ASP A 102 -6.71 13.15 -1.92
CA ASP A 102 -6.03 12.17 -1.07
C ASP A 102 -6.93 11.67 0.06
N SER A 103 -7.64 12.58 0.74
CA SER A 103 -8.63 12.21 1.75
C SER A 103 -9.74 11.30 1.20
N ALA A 104 -10.22 11.58 -0.02
CA ALA A 104 -11.24 10.75 -0.67
C ALA A 104 -10.70 9.35 -1.04
N ILE A 105 -9.47 9.27 -1.56
CA ILE A 105 -8.79 8.00 -1.87
C ILE A 105 -8.60 7.17 -0.60
N HIS A 106 -8.01 7.74 0.45
CA HIS A 106 -7.81 7.04 1.72
C HIS A 106 -9.13 6.61 2.37
N SER A 107 -10.23 7.35 2.16
CA SER A 107 -11.57 6.94 2.60
C SER A 107 -12.05 5.68 1.87
N ILE A 108 -11.87 5.61 0.54
CA ILE A 108 -12.19 4.42 -0.26
C ILE A 108 -11.35 3.23 0.21
N ILE A 109 -10.04 3.42 0.37
CA ILE A 109 -9.12 2.37 0.82
C ILE A 109 -9.55 1.82 2.17
N ARG A 110 -9.81 2.69 3.15
CA ARG A 110 -10.28 2.27 4.48
C ARG A 110 -11.54 1.43 4.42
N ILE A 111 -12.52 1.82 3.59
CA ILE A 111 -13.76 1.07 3.40
C ILE A 111 -13.45 -0.33 2.86
N LEU A 112 -12.62 -0.43 1.83
CA LEU A 112 -12.25 -1.69 1.20
C LEU A 112 -11.46 -2.59 2.15
N THR A 113 -10.47 -2.04 2.87
CA THR A 113 -9.68 -2.77 3.87
C THR A 113 -10.59 -3.35 4.95
N VAL A 114 -11.51 -2.56 5.49
CA VAL A 114 -12.48 -3.04 6.49
C VAL A 114 -13.36 -4.16 5.93
N LYS A 115 -13.77 -4.09 4.65
CA LYS A 115 -14.63 -5.12 4.04
C LYS A 115 -13.91 -6.43 3.78
N ILE A 116 -12.67 -6.39 3.30
CA ILE A 116 -11.88 -7.56 2.96
C ILE A 116 -11.40 -8.29 4.22
N PHE A 117 -10.93 -7.55 5.23
CA PHE A 117 -10.39 -8.12 6.47
C PHE A 117 -11.44 -8.23 7.60
N LYS A 118 -12.73 -8.33 7.25
CA LYS A 118 -13.80 -8.54 8.24
C LYS A 118 -13.58 -9.83 9.03
N GLY A 119 -13.51 -9.73 10.35
CA GLY A 119 -13.46 -10.87 11.27
C GLY A 119 -12.11 -11.08 11.96
N GLU A 120 -11.08 -10.34 11.55
CA GLU A 120 -9.82 -10.27 12.29
C GLU A 120 -10.01 -9.31 13.46
N LYS A 121 -10.04 -9.84 14.69
CA LYS A 121 -10.08 -9.00 15.89
C LYS A 121 -8.80 -8.15 15.92
N ARG A 122 -8.98 -6.85 16.11
CA ARG A 122 -7.90 -5.95 16.55
C ARG A 122 -7.33 -6.42 17.87
#